data_AF-A0A561EWN5-F1
#
_entry.id   AF-A0A561EWN5-F1
#
_cell.length_a   1.000
_cell.length_b   1.000
_cell.length_c   1.000
_cell.angle_alpha   90.00
_cell.angle_beta   90.00
_cell.angle_gamma   90.00
#
_symmetry.space_group_name_H-M   'P 1'
#
loop_
_entity.id
_entity.type
_entity.pdbx_description
1 polymer ?
#
loop_
_entity_poly.entity_id
_entity_poly.type
_entity_poly.pdbx_seq_one_letter_code
_entity_poly.pdbx_strand_id
1 'polypeptide(L)'
;MSEHFEYLVRAGDPELVLARAGLARRQAELLAALVADGPVPGGFDRRQVHVQARGLAAKRRDTVARVAPEVQRILGTEFGPLFLRYARRGPVGGGYRADARAFAEWAAAEEPSAAWRPELERWLRPVAVATRRRPRPRS
;
A
#
# COMPACT_ATOMS: atom_id res chain seq x y z
N MET A 1 -37.28 -26.17 23.51
CA MET A 1 -37.25 -24.71 23.23
C MET A 1 -37.35 -24.02 24.58
N SER A 2 -36.49 -23.15 25.09
CA SER A 2 -35.29 -22.50 24.56
C SER A 2 -34.66 -21.69 25.70
N GLU A 3 -34.01 -22.31 26.69
CA GLU A 3 -33.29 -21.53 27.73
C GLU A 3 -31.79 -21.41 27.43
N HIS A 4 -31.19 -22.46 26.84
CA HIS A 4 -29.76 -22.47 26.57
C HIS A 4 -29.34 -21.59 25.38
N PHE A 5 -30.26 -21.37 24.42
CA PHE A 5 -30.06 -20.43 23.31
C PHE A 5 -30.29 -18.97 23.74
N GLU A 6 -31.18 -18.72 24.70
CA GLU A 6 -31.38 -17.38 25.26
C GLU A 6 -30.17 -16.90 26.06
N TYR A 7 -29.42 -17.82 26.70
CA TYR A 7 -28.21 -17.46 27.45
C TYR A 7 -27.05 -16.99 26.55
N LEU A 8 -26.92 -17.56 25.35
CA LEU A 8 -25.91 -17.12 24.35
C LEU A 8 -26.29 -15.80 23.67
N VAL A 9 -27.57 -15.42 23.73
CA VAL A 9 -28.12 -14.21 23.11
C VAL A 9 -28.16 -13.03 24.09
N ARG A 10 -28.18 -13.26 25.41
CA ARG A 10 -28.41 -12.16 26.38
C ARG A 10 -27.21 -11.26 26.66
N ALA A 11 -25.98 -11.72 26.46
CA ALA A 11 -24.79 -10.86 26.43
C ALA A 11 -23.59 -11.71 25.98
N GLY A 12 -22.92 -11.35 24.90
CA GLY A 12 -21.49 -11.67 24.85
C GLY A 12 -20.88 -11.05 26.10
N ASP A 13 -20.23 -11.86 26.94
CA ASP A 13 -19.55 -11.40 28.15
C ASP A 13 -18.86 -10.06 27.85
N PRO A 14 -19.30 -8.94 28.47
CA PRO A 14 -18.76 -7.62 28.18
C PRO A 14 -17.24 -7.59 28.31
N GLU A 15 -16.68 -8.40 29.21
CA GLU A 15 -15.24 -8.56 29.39
C GLU A 15 -14.58 -9.19 28.16
N LEU A 16 -15.17 -10.25 27.60
CA LEU A 16 -14.70 -10.90 26.37
C LEU A 16 -14.78 -9.96 25.16
N VAL A 17 -15.84 -9.16 25.06
CA VAL A 17 -15.99 -8.16 24.00
C VAL A 17 -14.89 -7.10 24.10
N LEU A 18 -14.63 -6.59 25.31
CA LEU A 18 -13.57 -5.61 25.57
C LEU A 18 -12.17 -6.21 25.31
N ALA A 19 -11.93 -7.47 25.69
CA ALA A 19 -10.69 -8.18 25.43
C ALA A 19 -10.43 -8.34 23.92
N ARG A 20 -11.45 -8.75 23.15
CA ARG A 20 -11.36 -8.86 21.69
C ARG A 20 -11.10 -7.51 21.01
N ALA A 21 -11.79 -6.45 21.45
CA ALA A 21 -11.55 -5.10 20.95
C ALA A 21 -10.13 -4.62 21.25
N GLY A 22 -9.63 -4.91 22.46
CA GLY A 22 -8.26 -4.62 22.86
C GLY A 22 -7.22 -5.34 21.99
N LEU A 23 -7.42 -6.62 21.71
CA LEU A 23 -6.56 -7.40 20.82
C LEU A 23 -6.57 -6.85 19.38
N ALA A 24 -7.75 -6.59 18.83
CA ALA A 24 -7.89 -6.04 17.49
C ALA A 24 -7.18 -4.69 17.34
N ARG A 25 -7.30 -3.82 18.35
CA ARG A 25 -6.58 -2.54 18.40
C ARG A 25 -5.06 -2.75 18.40
N ARG A 26 -4.53 -3.63 19.27
CA ARG A 26 -3.10 -3.95 19.33
C ARG A 26 -2.56 -4.50 18.00
N GLN A 27 -3.34 -5.34 17.32
CA GLN A 27 -3.00 -5.87 15.99
C GLN A 27 -2.96 -4.76 14.95
N ALA A 28 -3.94 -3.85 14.95
CA ALA A 28 -3.97 -2.69 14.06
C ALA A 28 -2.76 -1.76 14.29
N GLU A 29 -2.39 -1.51 15.55
CA GLU A 29 -1.21 -0.71 15.89
C GLU A 29 0.09 -1.38 15.38
N LEU A 30 0.23 -2.71 15.55
CA LEU A 30 1.39 -3.44 15.03
C LEU A 30 1.44 -3.39 13.49
N LEU A 31 0.30 -3.56 12.83
CA LEU A 31 0.23 -3.44 11.37
C LEU A 31 0.64 -2.03 10.93
N ALA A 32 0.14 -0.98 11.58
CA ALA A 32 0.54 0.39 11.29
C ALA A 32 2.05 0.61 11.47
N ALA A 33 2.65 0.05 12.52
CA ALA A 33 4.11 0.12 12.73
C ALA A 33 4.91 -0.60 11.62
N LEU A 34 4.39 -1.71 11.10
CA LEU A 34 5.06 -2.49 10.06
C LEU A 34 4.93 -1.88 8.66
N VAL A 35 3.79 -1.25 8.34
CA VAL A 35 3.48 -0.85 6.95
C VAL A 35 3.32 0.64 6.73
N ALA A 36 3.16 1.44 7.78
CA ALA A 36 2.80 2.85 7.70
C ALA A 36 3.58 3.75 8.68
N ASP A 37 4.78 3.32 9.10
CA ASP A 37 5.68 4.05 10.01
C ASP A 37 5.03 4.45 11.36
N GLY A 38 4.04 3.68 11.80
CA GLY A 38 3.35 3.89 13.07
C GLY A 38 4.24 3.58 14.29
N PRO A 39 3.85 4.06 15.49
CA PRO A 39 4.59 3.77 16.71
C PRO A 39 4.55 2.27 17.03
N VAL A 40 5.70 1.71 17.43
CA VAL A 40 5.77 0.30 17.85
C VAL A 40 4.99 0.11 19.16
N PRO A 41 3.98 -0.79 19.21
CA PRO A 41 3.20 -1.03 20.41
C PRO A 41 4.07 -1.57 21.55
N GLY A 42 3.75 -1.23 22.79
CA GLY A 42 4.46 -1.76 23.96
C GLY A 42 4.41 -3.29 24.01
N GLY A 43 5.54 -3.93 24.34
CA GLY A 43 5.69 -5.39 24.35
C GLY A 43 6.37 -5.96 23.10
N PHE A 44 6.63 -5.15 22.07
CA PHE A 44 7.41 -5.55 20.90
C PHE A 44 8.82 -4.96 20.94
N ASP A 45 9.79 -5.72 20.42
CA ASP A 45 11.14 -5.23 20.18
C ASP A 45 11.14 -4.24 19.00
N ARG A 46 11.49 -2.98 19.28
CA ARG A 46 11.50 -1.90 18.28
C ARG A 46 12.46 -2.16 17.13
N ARG A 47 13.63 -2.75 17.40
CA ARG A 47 14.62 -3.06 16.36
C ARG A 47 14.10 -4.16 15.45
N GLN A 48 13.53 -5.22 16.01
CA GLN A 48 12.96 -6.30 15.21
C GLN A 48 11.81 -5.81 14.32
N VAL A 49 10.88 -5.01 14.86
CA VAL A 49 9.79 -4.44 14.07
C VAL A 49 10.33 -3.57 12.93
N HIS A 50 11.36 -2.76 13.18
CA HIS A 50 11.97 -1.95 12.12
C HIS A 50 12.65 -2.79 11.03
N VAL A 51 13.33 -3.88 11.39
CA VAL A 51 13.91 -4.83 10.41
C VAL A 51 12.81 -5.43 9.54
N GLN A 52 11.70 -5.87 10.14
CA GLN A 52 10.57 -6.44 9.41
C GLN A 52 9.90 -5.41 8.49
N ALA A 53 9.68 -4.18 8.97
CA ALA A 53 9.12 -3.10 8.17
C ALA A 53 9.98 -2.81 6.92
N ARG A 54 11.31 -2.77 7.07
CA ARG A 54 12.24 -2.61 5.94
C ARG A 54 12.17 -3.78 4.96
N GLY A 55 12.07 -5.02 5.46
CA GLY A 55 11.90 -6.22 4.64
C GLY A 55 10.62 -6.17 3.81
N LEU A 56 9.50 -5.78 4.42
CA LEU A 56 8.21 -5.61 3.74
C LEU A 56 8.27 -4.52 2.66
N ALA A 57 8.88 -3.37 2.98
CA ALA A 57 9.06 -2.28 2.02
C ALA A 57 9.92 -2.70 0.82
N ALA A 58 11.02 -3.44 1.07
CA ALA A 58 11.86 -3.99 0.00
C ALA A 58 11.09 -5.00 -0.87
N LYS A 59 10.28 -5.88 -0.27
CA LYS A 59 9.46 -6.84 -1.02
C LYS A 59 8.44 -6.14 -1.93
N ARG A 60 7.81 -5.08 -1.42
CA ARG A 60 6.87 -4.24 -2.18
C ARG A 60 7.59 -3.53 -3.34
N ARG A 61 8.77 -2.95 -3.07
CA ARG A 61 9.64 -2.34 -4.09
C ARG A 61 9.95 -3.31 -5.22
N ASP A 62 10.39 -4.52 -4.89
CA ASP A 62 10.78 -5.53 -5.88
C ASP A 62 9.58 -5.99 -6.71
N THR A 63 8.39 -6.02 -6.10
CA THR A 63 7.15 -6.30 -6.82
C THR A 63 6.78 -5.17 -7.79
N VAL A 64 6.91 -3.91 -7.35
CA VAL A 64 6.69 -2.73 -8.21
C VAL A 64 7.67 -2.68 -9.38
N ALA A 65 8.96 -2.92 -9.12
CA ALA A 65 10.01 -3.04 -10.14
C ALA A 65 9.63 -4.05 -11.23
N ARG A 66 9.05 -5.18 -10.83
CA ARG A 66 8.62 -6.24 -11.77
C ARG A 66 7.37 -5.87 -12.57
N VAL A 67 6.39 -5.17 -12.00
CA VAL A 67 5.14 -4.82 -12.70
C VAL A 67 5.23 -3.51 -13.50
N ALA A 68 6.20 -2.66 -13.19
CA ALA A 68 6.47 -1.39 -13.85
C ALA A 68 7.99 -1.18 -14.06
N PRO A 69 8.65 -2.05 -14.85
CA PRO A 69 10.09 -1.97 -15.09
C PRO A 69 10.52 -0.64 -15.75
N GLU A 70 9.62 0.04 -16.46
CA GLU A 70 9.86 1.36 -17.02
C GLU A 70 10.11 2.40 -15.93
N VAL A 71 9.32 2.38 -14.85
CA VAL A 71 9.47 3.31 -13.73
C VAL A 71 10.83 3.09 -13.05
N GLN A 72 11.23 1.83 -12.85
CA GLN A 72 12.55 1.50 -12.31
C GLN A 72 13.67 2.05 -13.19
N ARG A 73 13.56 1.91 -14.52
CA ARG A 73 14.56 2.40 -15.46
C ARG A 73 14.66 3.93 -15.47
N ILE A 74 13.52 4.61 -15.44
CA ILE A 74 13.43 6.08 -15.43
C ILE A 74 14.10 6.65 -14.18
N LEU A 75 13.81 6.07 -13.01
CA LEU A 75 14.33 6.55 -11.72
C LEU A 75 15.77 6.10 -11.45
N GLY A 76 16.22 5.01 -12.08
CA GLY A 76 17.59 4.51 -11.94
C GLY A 76 17.98 4.25 -10.49
N THR A 77 19.09 4.86 -10.05
CA THR A 77 19.60 4.75 -8.67
C THR A 77 18.63 5.31 -7.63
N GLU A 78 17.80 6.28 -8.01
CA GLU A 78 16.84 6.93 -7.12
C GLU A 78 15.63 6.04 -6.81
N PHE A 79 15.37 5.01 -7.62
CA PHE A 79 14.20 4.14 -7.46
C PHE A 79 14.12 3.53 -6.06
N GLY A 80 15.24 2.96 -5.58
CA GLY A 80 15.29 2.28 -4.28
C GLY A 80 15.03 3.24 -3.10
N PRO A 81 15.84 4.29 -2.93
CA PRO A 81 15.65 5.29 -1.87
C PRO A 81 14.27 5.93 -1.88
N LEU A 82 13.78 6.35 -3.05
CA LEU A 82 12.45 6.96 -3.19
C LEU A 82 11.34 5.98 -2.84
N PHE A 83 11.44 4.72 -3.28
CA PHE A 83 10.42 3.73 -2.93
C PHE A 83 10.36 3.45 -1.43
N LEU A 84 11.50 3.39 -0.75
CA LEU A 84 11.54 3.19 0.70
C LEU A 84 10.98 4.37 1.49
N ARG A 85 11.08 5.60 0.97
CA ARG A 85 10.42 6.78 1.53
C ARG A 85 8.91 6.72 1.29
N TYR A 86 8.49 6.45 0.05
CA TYR A 86 7.09 6.27 -0.33
C TYR A 86 6.39 5.21 0.52
N ALA A 87 7.03 4.05 0.72
CA ALA A 87 6.43 2.90 1.41
C ALA A 87 6.01 3.22 2.86
N ARG A 88 6.61 4.22 3.50
CA ARG A 88 6.23 4.69 4.85
C ARG A 88 4.84 5.30 4.92
N ARG A 89 4.28 5.73 3.78
CA ARG A 89 2.92 6.30 3.70
C ARG A 89 1.81 5.26 3.84
N GLY A 90 2.16 3.97 3.93
CA GLY A 90 1.18 2.90 4.00
C GLY A 90 1.02 2.13 2.68
N PRO A 91 0.31 1.00 2.72
CA PRO A 91 -0.04 0.22 1.54
C PRO A 91 -1.05 0.99 0.68
N VAL A 92 -0.93 0.86 -0.64
CA VAL A 92 -1.93 1.37 -1.59
C VAL A 92 -2.94 0.26 -1.92
N GLY A 93 -4.22 0.60 -1.88
CA GLY A 93 -5.30 -0.28 -2.34
C GLY A 93 -5.32 -0.42 -3.87
N GLY A 94 -5.94 -1.48 -4.39
CA GLY A 94 -6.13 -1.64 -5.85
C GLY A 94 -5.02 -2.40 -6.59
N GLY A 95 -4.12 -3.08 -5.88
CA GLY A 95 -3.15 -4.03 -6.43
C GLY A 95 -1.86 -3.41 -6.98
N TYR A 96 -0.96 -4.25 -7.47
CA TYR A 96 0.44 -3.85 -7.75
C TYR A 96 0.62 -2.79 -8.85
N ARG A 97 -0.25 -2.77 -9.87
CA ARG A 97 -0.18 -1.74 -10.93
C ARG A 97 -0.66 -0.37 -10.43
N ALA A 98 -1.70 -0.34 -9.58
CA ALA A 98 -2.15 0.89 -8.95
C ALA A 98 -1.06 1.44 -8.02
N ASP A 99 -0.38 0.55 -7.29
CA ASP A 99 0.73 0.91 -6.41
C ASP A 99 1.93 1.50 -7.18
N ALA A 100 2.32 0.90 -8.30
CA ALA A 100 3.37 1.44 -9.16
C ALA A 100 3.02 2.85 -9.68
N ARG A 101 1.75 3.09 -10.03
CA ARG A 101 1.27 4.40 -10.47
C ARG A 101 1.31 5.43 -9.34
N ALA A 102 0.78 5.08 -8.17
CA ALA A 102 0.78 5.95 -7.00
C ALA A 102 2.22 6.28 -6.53
N PHE A 103 3.14 5.32 -6.62
CA PHE A 103 4.56 5.57 -6.38
C PHE A 103 5.13 6.60 -7.36
N ALA A 104 4.88 6.44 -8.66
CA ALA A 104 5.38 7.36 -9.68
C ALA A 104 4.79 8.77 -9.52
N GLU A 105 3.50 8.89 -9.19
CA GLU A 105 2.85 10.17 -8.88
C GLU A 105 3.49 10.83 -7.66
N TRP A 106 3.69 10.06 -6.58
CA TRP A 106 4.34 10.57 -5.38
C TRP A 106 5.77 11.03 -5.66
N ALA A 107 6.57 10.24 -6.38
CA ALA A 107 7.96 10.58 -6.69
C ALA A 107 8.03 11.89 -7.49
N ALA A 108 7.20 12.05 -8.52
CA ALA A 108 7.16 13.28 -9.32
C ALA A 108 6.77 14.52 -8.50
N ALA A 109 5.93 14.37 -7.48
CA ALA A 109 5.56 15.44 -6.56
C ALA A 109 6.67 15.74 -5.53
N GLU A 110 7.36 14.71 -5.05
CA GLU A 110 8.39 14.82 -4.03
C GLU A 110 9.68 15.46 -4.57
N GLU A 111 10.02 15.19 -5.83
CA GLU A 111 11.26 15.67 -6.46
C GLU A 111 10.95 16.50 -7.73
N PRO A 112 10.39 17.72 -7.59
CA PRO A 112 9.88 18.51 -8.70
C PRO A 112 10.94 18.97 -9.72
N SER A 113 12.22 18.97 -9.30
CA SER A 113 13.37 19.38 -10.10
C SER A 113 14.22 18.21 -10.59
N ALA A 114 13.83 16.97 -10.33
CA ALA A 114 14.61 15.81 -10.75
C ALA A 114 14.65 15.69 -12.29
N ALA A 115 15.82 15.35 -12.82
CA ALA A 115 16.03 15.21 -14.26
C ALA A 115 15.14 14.14 -14.91
N TRP A 116 14.77 13.09 -14.17
CA TRP A 116 13.89 12.01 -14.64
C TRP A 116 12.40 12.39 -14.65
N ARG A 117 12.02 13.52 -14.02
CA ARG A 117 10.61 13.89 -13.83
C ARG A 117 9.81 14.01 -15.14
N PRO A 118 10.30 14.68 -16.20
CA PRO A 118 9.54 14.79 -17.45
C PRO A 118 9.26 13.42 -18.10
N GLU A 119 10.16 12.46 -17.95
CA GLU A 119 9.96 11.11 -18.46
C GLU A 119 8.97 10.32 -17.63
N LEU A 120 9.04 10.44 -16.29
CA LEU A 120 8.06 9.82 -15.40
C LEU A 120 6.65 10.37 -15.62
N GLU A 121 6.52 11.67 -15.87
CA GLU A 121 5.24 12.30 -16.22
C GLU A 121 4.67 11.79 -17.55
N ARG A 122 5.53 11.54 -18.56
CA ARG A 122 5.09 10.93 -19.81
C ARG A 122 4.56 9.51 -19.59
N TRP A 123 5.22 8.72 -18.74
CA TRP A 123 4.77 7.38 -18.36
C TRP A 123 3.42 7.41 -17.62
N LEU A 124 3.19 8.42 -16.79
CA LEU A 124 1.94 8.59 -16.06
C LEU A 124 0.76 8.96 -16.98
N ARG A 125 0.98 9.61 -18.13
CA ARG A 125 -0.12 10.00 -19.01
C ARG A 125 -0.81 8.76 -19.58
N PRO A 126 -2.15 8.65 -19.46
CA PRO A 126 -2.87 7.56 -20.09
C PRO A 126 -2.67 7.64 -21.61
N VAL A 127 -2.33 6.51 -22.23
CA VAL A 127 -2.35 6.41 -23.69
C VAL A 127 -3.80 6.63 -24.11
N ALA A 128 -4.07 7.72 -24.83
CA ALA A 128 -5.38 7.92 -25.42
C ALA A 128 -5.65 6.74 -26.36
N VAL A 129 -6.55 5.84 -25.98
CA VAL A 129 -7.09 4.87 -26.91
C VAL A 129 -7.90 5.67 -27.92
N ALA A 130 -7.31 5.94 -29.09
CA ALA A 130 -8.05 6.40 -30.24
C ALA A 130 -9.07 5.30 -30.57
N THR A 131 -10.31 5.51 -30.12
CA THR A 131 -11.45 4.69 -30.54
C THR A 131 -11.60 4.88 -32.04
N ARG A 132 -10.97 4.00 -32.83
CA ARG A 132 -11.27 3.84 -34.25
C ARG A 132 -12.69 3.33 -34.37
N ARG A 133 -13.65 4.26 -34.34
CA ARG A 133 -15.02 4.03 -34.78
C ARG A 133 -14.94 3.67 -36.27
N ARG A 134 -14.94 2.38 -36.59
CA ARG A 134 -15.19 1.91 -37.95
C ARG A 134 -16.59 2.40 -38.36
N PRO A 135 -16.75 3.17 -39.44
CA PRO A 135 -18.08 3.50 -39.93
C PRO A 135 -18.78 2.19 -40.36
N ARG A 136 -20.01 1.98 -39.90
CA ARG A 136 -20.86 0.89 -40.37
C ARG A 136 -21.22 1.15 -41.85
N PRO A 137 -21.10 0.16 -42.75
CA PRO A 137 -21.61 0.29 -44.10
C PRO A 137 -23.13 0.47 -44.05
N ARG A 138 -23.64 1.46 -44.79
CA ARG A 138 -25.07 1.66 -45.01
C ARG A 138 -25.54 0.60 -46.02
N SER A 139 -26.60 -0.12 -45.68
CA SER A 139 -27.41 -0.92 -46.62
C SER A 139 -28.28 -0.02 -47.48
#